data_AF-A0A3N1IYG3-F1
#
_entry.id   AF-A0A3N1IYG3-F1
#
_cell.length_a   1.000
_cell.length_b   1.000
_cell.length_c   1.000
_cell.angle_alpha   90.00
_cell.angle_beta   90.00
_cell.angle_gamma   90.00
#
_symmetry.space_group_name_H-M   'P 1'
#
loop_
_entity.id
_entity.type
_entity.pdbx_description
1 polymer ?
#
loop_
_entity_poly.entity_id
_entity_poly.type
_entity_poly.pdbx_seq_one_letter_code
_entity_poly.pdbx_strand_id
1 'polypeptide(L)'
;MSGRHAAAVPAGAPTPVADVQVVSGDPTPEELAAVVAVLQRQADEAAAAGRAQVEVSPRVGWETSARGLRKPLPHGPGAWSRSLR
;
A
#
# COMPACT_ATOMS: atom_id res chain seq x y z
N MET A 1 -23.32 5.32 -16.92
CA MET A 1 -22.68 6.62 -16.58
C MET A 1 -21.25 6.32 -16.16
N SER A 2 -20.29 6.58 -17.06
CA SER A 2 -18.88 6.17 -16.87
C SER A 2 -18.09 7.31 -16.23
N GLY A 3 -17.54 7.06 -15.04
CA GLY A 3 -16.80 8.02 -14.23
C GLY A 3 -15.32 8.06 -14.60
N ARG A 4 -14.94 9.18 -15.20
CA ARG A 4 -13.61 9.58 -15.71
C ARG A 4 -12.65 9.92 -14.56
N HIS A 5 -11.83 8.96 -14.10
CA HIS A 5 -10.64 9.25 -13.27
C HIS A 5 -9.50 8.27 -13.55
N ALA A 6 -8.90 8.35 -14.74
CA ALA A 6 -7.55 7.84 -14.97
C ALA A 6 -6.66 9.04 -15.27
N ALA A 7 -5.78 9.39 -14.33
CA ALA A 7 -4.76 10.40 -14.56
C ALA A 7 -3.74 9.83 -15.56
N ALA A 8 -3.54 10.52 -16.69
CA ALA A 8 -2.50 10.17 -17.64
C ALA A 8 -1.12 10.46 -17.01
N VAL A 9 -0.33 9.41 -16.81
CA VAL A 9 1.07 9.54 -16.40
C VAL A 9 1.87 9.99 -17.62
N PRO A 10 2.56 11.16 -17.58
CA PRO A 10 3.43 11.56 -18.69
C PRO A 10 4.63 10.62 -18.75
N ALA A 11 4.72 9.84 -19.83
CA ALA A 11 5.91 9.07 -20.17
C ALA A 11 6.98 10.04 -20.68
N GLY A 12 8.07 10.21 -19.91
CA GLY A 12 9.23 10.98 -20.38
C GLY A 12 10.03 11.76 -19.35
N ALA A 13 9.74 11.67 -18.04
CA ALA A 13 10.70 12.16 -17.04
C ALA A 13 11.89 11.19 -16.98
N PRO A 14 13.15 11.67 -16.98
CA PRO A 14 14.27 10.80 -16.64
C PRO A 14 13.94 10.18 -15.28
N THR A 15 13.98 8.85 -15.21
CA THR A 15 13.81 8.13 -13.94
C THR A 15 14.84 8.75 -13.00
N PRO A 16 14.44 9.47 -11.93
CA PRO A 16 15.42 9.91 -10.97
C PRO A 16 16.11 8.64 -10.49
N VAL A 17 17.44 8.66 -10.50
CA VAL A 17 18.20 7.76 -9.63
C VAL A 17 17.48 7.84 -8.29
N ALA A 18 17.03 6.70 -7.77
CA ALA A 18 16.16 6.66 -6.59
C ALA A 18 16.59 7.75 -5.61
N ASP A 19 15.68 8.66 -5.23
CA ASP A 19 15.98 9.78 -4.33
C ASP A 19 16.32 9.19 -2.95
N VAL A 20 17.54 8.68 -2.79
CA VAL A 20 18.06 8.03 -1.59
C VAL A 20 18.73 9.11 -0.76
N GLN A 21 18.21 9.35 0.43
CA GLN A 21 18.78 10.27 1.40
C GLN A 21 19.43 9.49 2.55
N VAL A 22 20.69 9.79 2.85
CA VAL A 22 21.36 9.30 4.06
C VAL A 22 20.92 10.17 5.24
N VAL A 23 20.22 9.58 6.20
CA VAL A 23 19.69 10.30 7.38
C VAL A 23 20.69 10.28 8.56
N SER A 24 21.63 9.33 8.57
CA SER A 24 22.66 9.19 9.61
C SER A 24 23.90 8.48 9.09
N GLY A 25 25.08 8.82 9.62
CA GLY A 25 26.37 8.29 9.19
C GLY A 25 27.00 9.10 8.07
N ASP A 26 28.22 8.73 7.68
CA ASP A 26 28.99 9.34 6.57
C ASP A 26 29.59 8.22 5.71
N PRO A 27 28.77 7.53 4.90
CA PRO A 27 29.24 6.43 4.06
C PRO A 27 30.17 6.98 2.99
N THR A 28 31.18 6.19 2.61
CA THR A 28 32.01 6.57 1.47
C THR A 28 31.18 6.56 0.18
N PRO A 29 31.59 7.31 -0.86
CA PRO A 29 30.90 7.29 -2.15
C PRO A 29 30.76 5.88 -2.74
N GLU A 30 31.76 5.03 -2.52
CA GLU A 30 31.79 3.65 -2.99
C GLU A 30 30.77 2.78 -2.25
N GLU A 31 30.64 2.94 -0.93
CA GLU A 31 29.65 2.22 -0.12
C GLU A 31 28.23 2.63 -0.50
N LEU A 32 27.99 3.93 -0.68
CA LEU A 32 26.69 4.43 -1.12
C LEU A 32 26.32 3.89 -2.50
N ALA A 33 27.27 3.87 -3.45
CA ALA A 33 27.07 3.32 -4.78
C ALA A 33 26.74 1.82 -4.74
N ALA A 34 27.42 1.04 -3.89
CA ALA A 34 27.15 -0.39 -3.73
C ALA A 34 25.72 -0.64 -3.22
N VAL A 35 25.26 0.12 -2.22
CA VAL A 35 23.90 0.00 -1.69
C VAL A 35 22.86 0.40 -2.73
N VAL A 36 23.07 1.53 -3.44
CA VAL A 36 22.17 1.99 -4.50
C VAL A 36 22.05 0.95 -5.61
N ALA A 37 23.15 0.32 -6.03
CA ALA A 37 23.11 -0.73 -7.06
C ALA A 37 22.28 -1.95 -6.63
N VAL A 38 22.38 -2.36 -5.36
CA VAL A 38 21.55 -3.45 -4.81
C VAL A 38 20.08 -3.05 -4.80
N LEU A 39 19.75 -1.84 -4.33
CA LEU A 39 18.38 -1.34 -4.29
C LEU A 39 17.76 -1.23 -5.68
N GLN A 40 18.52 -0.75 -6.67
CA GLN A 40 18.09 -0.67 -8.06
C GLN A 40 17.76 -2.07 -8.60
N ARG A 41 18.65 -3.05 -8.39
CA ARG A 41 18.39 -4.43 -8.82
C ARG A 41 17.14 -5.02 -8.16
N GLN A 42 16.94 -4.80 -6.86
CA GLN A 42 15.73 -5.27 -6.16
C GLN A 42 14.47 -4.60 -6.71
N ALA A 43 14.55 -3.31 -7.04
CA ALA A 43 13.44 -2.58 -7.66
C ALA A 43 13.12 -3.12 -9.07
N ASP A 44 14.14 -3.42 -9.88
CA ASP A 44 13.99 -4.02 -11.21
C ASP A 44 13.38 -5.43 -11.12
N GLU A 45 13.85 -6.25 -10.18
CA GLU A 45 13.30 -7.59 -9.92
C GLU A 45 11.82 -7.51 -9.49
N ALA A 46 11.46 -6.58 -8.60
CA ALA A 46 10.08 -6.35 -8.19
C ALA A 46 9.20 -5.82 -9.33
N ALA A 47 9.73 -4.96 -10.20
CA ALA A 47 9.04 -4.48 -11.37
C ALA A 47 8.79 -5.60 -12.39
N ALA A 48 9.78 -6.48 -12.60
CA ALA A 48 9.70 -7.63 -13.50
C ALA A 48 8.75 -8.72 -12.99
N ALA A 49 8.73 -8.97 -11.67
CA ALA A 49 7.77 -9.87 -11.05
C ALA A 49 6.31 -9.41 -11.23
N GLY A 50 6.10 -8.13 -11.55
CA GLY A 50 4.80 -7.52 -11.65
C GLY A 50 4.18 -7.28 -10.27
N ARG A 51 3.24 -6.34 -10.21
CA ARG A 51 2.46 -6.15 -8.97
C ARG A 51 1.59 -7.38 -8.78
N ALA A 52 1.81 -8.12 -7.69
CA ALA A 52 0.82 -9.09 -7.21
C ALA A 52 -0.52 -8.33 -7.12
N GLN A 53 -1.53 -8.81 -7.85
CA GLN A 53 -2.87 -8.28 -7.71
C GLN A 53 -3.34 -8.65 -6.31
N VAL A 54 -3.14 -7.74 -5.36
CA VAL A 54 -3.74 -7.87 -4.04
C VAL A 54 -5.22 -7.57 -4.25
N GLU A 55 -6.00 -8.62 -4.46
CA GLU A 55 -7.45 -8.55 -4.38
C GLU A 55 -7.82 -8.36 -2.90
N VAL A 56 -7.63 -7.14 -2.39
CA VAL A 56 -8.20 -6.77 -1.10
C VAL A 56 -9.69 -6.62 -1.34
N SER A 57 -10.44 -7.69 -1.11
CA SER A 57 -11.88 -7.55 -0.97
C SER A 57 -12.14 -6.60 0.20
N PRO A 58 -12.82 -5.46 0.01
CA PRO A 58 -13.06 -4.51 1.10
C PRO A 58 -13.71 -5.16 2.32
N ARG A 59 -14.44 -6.26 2.09
CA ARG A 59 -15.09 -7.09 3.09
C ARG A 59 -14.12 -7.79 4.05
N VAL A 60 -12.92 -8.19 3.61
CA VAL A 60 -12.01 -9.02 4.43
C VAL A 60 -11.48 -8.29 5.67
N GLY A 61 -11.27 -6.98 5.59
CA GLY A 61 -10.84 -6.18 6.73
C GLY A 61 -11.92 -6.09 7.82
N TRP A 62 -13.17 -5.88 7.40
CA TRP A 62 -14.33 -5.81 8.30
C TRP A 62 -14.66 -7.17 8.92
N GLU A 63 -14.61 -8.25 8.14
CA GLU A 63 -14.83 -9.62 8.64
C GLU A 63 -13.77 -10.05 9.65
N THR A 64 -12.50 -9.73 9.40
CA THR A 64 -11.40 -10.07 10.31
C THR A 64 -11.55 -9.33 11.63
N SER A 65 -11.90 -8.05 11.59
CA SER A 65 -12.15 -7.22 12.78
C SER A 65 -13.35 -7.71 13.60
N ALA A 66 -14.34 -8.33 12.97
CA ALA A 66 -15.55 -8.82 13.63
C ALA A 66 -15.34 -10.11 14.46
N ARG A 67 -14.25 -10.87 14.25
CA ARG A 67 -14.02 -12.18 14.92
C ARG A 67 -13.84 -12.08 16.43
N GLY A 68 -13.39 -10.92 16.93
CA GLY A 68 -13.24 -10.66 18.37
C GLY A 68 -14.52 -10.22 19.07
N LEU A 69 -15.60 -9.96 18.33
CA LEU A 69 -16.87 -9.48 18.90
C LEU A 69 -17.66 -10.67 19.45
N ARG A 70 -18.07 -10.60 20.72
CA ARG A 70 -18.98 -11.60 21.30
C ARG A 70 -20.40 -11.37 20.79
N LYS A 71 -20.91 -12.37 20.05
CA LYS A 71 -22.23 -12.43 19.40
C LYS A 71 -22.45 -11.30 18.36
N PRO A 72 -22.96 -11.60 17.16
CA PRO A 72 -23.32 -10.55 16.21
C PRO A 72 -24.26 -9.53 16.85
N LEU A 73 -24.01 -8.23 16.65
CA LEU A 73 -24.95 -7.21 17.07
C LEU A 73 -26.29 -7.45 16.35
N PRO A 74 -27.43 -7.43 17.07
CA PRO A 74 -28.73 -7.60 16.45
C PRO A 74 -28.94 -6.45 15.46
N HIS A 75 -29.12 -6.79 14.18
CA HIS A 75 -29.50 -5.85 13.13
C HIS A 75 -31.03 -5.86 12.97
N GLY A 76 -31.58 -4.75 12.47
CA GLY A 76 -33.01 -4.62 12.17
C GLY A 76 -33.70 -3.45 12.86
N PRO A 77 -35.01 -3.24 12.59
CA PRO A 77 -35.76 -2.11 13.12
C PRO A 77 -35.68 -2.01 14.64
N GLY A 78 -35.34 -0.82 15.13
CA GLY A 78 -35.19 -0.52 16.56
C GLY A 78 -33.89 -1.04 17.20
N ALA A 79 -32.93 -1.60 16.45
CA ALA A 79 -31.64 -2.02 17.01
C ALA A 79 -30.85 -0.82 17.60
N TRP A 80 -30.83 0.30 16.87
CA TRP A 80 -30.16 1.53 17.31
C TRP A 80 -30.80 2.19 18.53
N SER A 81 -32.13 2.11 18.68
CA SER A 81 -32.80 2.68 19.87
C SER A 81 -32.57 1.83 21.13
N ARG A 82 -32.29 0.53 20.98
CA ARG A 82 -31.96 -0.38 22.08
C ARG A 82 -30.52 -0.25 22.57
N SER A 83 -29.60 0.30 21.78
CA SER A 83 -28.21 0.57 22.24
C SER A 83 -28.06 1.86 23.03
N LEU A 84 -29.09 2.72 23.01
CA LEU A 84 -29.12 3.99 23.74
C LEU A 84 -29.82 3.88 25.12
N ARG A 85 -30.19 2.66 25.53
CA ARG A 85 -30.76 2.35 26.84
C ARG A 85 -29.79 1.47 27.61
#